data_AF-A0A8C5RL84-F1
#
_entry.id   AF-A0A8C5RL84-F1
#
_cell.length_a   1.000
_cell.length_b   1.000
_cell.length_c   1.000
_cell.angle_alpha   90.00
_cell.angle_beta   90.00
_cell.angle_gamma   90.00
#
_symmetry.space_group_name_H-M   'P 1'
#
loop_
_entity.id
_entity.type
_entity.pdbx_description
1 polymer ?
#
loop_
_entity_poly.entity_id
_entity_poly.type
_entity_poly.pdbx_seq_one_letter_code
_entity_poly.pdbx_strand_id
1 'polypeptide(L)'
;MREYLLLEYASGLFAHHSLWQLAVDYFDYCPEYGKAYLEHHIERISLDTERKALKVLRICEQRSMTEQVRSICKIMSMKAVRNNRLGSALSWSIRAKDAAFATLISDRFLREYCERGTFSDLDLIDNLGPSMLLSDRLTFLGKYREFHCMYGEKKFFAAAKLLLMLMTARIAPCSFWMTLLTDALPLLEHQEVIFSADQTYELMKCLEDVMAAEPKKEKLQDDDAEIMKVEMLRLALARNLARAIIKEGTLEES
;
A
#
# COMPACT_ATOMS: atom_id res chain seq x y z
N MET A 1 31.53 39.77 8.22
CA MET A 1 30.62 40.70 8.93
C MET A 1 29.28 40.88 8.23
N ARG A 2 29.25 41.14 6.90
CA ARG A 2 27.99 41.31 6.14
C ARG A 2 27.09 40.05 6.13
N GLU A 3 27.68 38.87 5.97
CA GLU A 3 26.92 37.61 5.96
C GLU A 3 26.27 37.32 7.32
N TYR A 4 27.01 37.51 8.42
CA TYR A 4 26.48 37.35 9.78
C TYR A 4 25.25 38.22 10.06
N LEU A 5 25.27 39.50 9.66
CA LEU A 5 24.12 40.40 9.82
C LEU A 5 22.91 39.98 8.96
N LEU A 6 23.17 39.46 7.76
CA LEU A 6 22.12 38.90 6.89
C LEU A 6 21.51 37.63 7.50
N LEU A 7 22.33 36.76 8.10
CA LEU A 7 21.86 35.56 8.78
C LEU A 7 21.03 35.89 10.02
N GLU A 8 21.44 36.87 10.83
CA GLU A 8 20.64 37.33 11.98
C GLU A 8 19.30 37.93 11.55
N TYR A 9 19.32 38.77 10.49
CA TYR A 9 18.10 39.36 9.94
C TYR A 9 17.15 38.30 9.36
N ALA A 10 17.69 37.36 8.58
CA ALA A 10 16.95 36.23 8.04
C ALA A 10 16.36 35.35 9.16
N SER A 11 17.12 35.10 10.23
CA SER A 11 16.64 34.34 11.40
C SER A 11 15.48 35.05 12.10
N GLY A 12 15.53 36.39 12.21
CA GLY A 12 14.43 37.19 12.73
C GLY A 12 13.18 37.16 11.85
N LEU A 13 13.34 37.27 10.53
CA LEU A 13 12.26 37.11 9.56
C LEU A 13 11.64 35.70 9.60
N PHE A 14 12.45 34.68 9.83
CA PHE A 14 12.02 33.29 9.87
C PHE A 14 11.11 32.99 11.07
N ALA A 15 11.28 33.69 12.18
CA ALA A 15 10.40 33.58 13.35
C ALA A 15 8.96 34.06 13.05
N HIS A 16 8.77 34.91 12.05
CA HIS A 16 7.45 35.41 11.67
C HIS A 16 6.69 34.44 10.75
N HIS A 17 5.43 34.17 11.09
CA HIS A 17 4.58 33.16 10.43
C HIS A 17 4.33 33.37 8.92
N SER A 18 4.43 34.61 8.42
CA SER A 18 4.19 34.97 7.02
C SER A 18 5.47 35.28 6.24
N LEU A 19 6.55 35.64 6.93
CA LEU A 19 7.79 36.15 6.33
C LEU A 19 8.88 35.07 6.18
N TRP A 20 8.68 33.89 6.76
CA TRP A 20 9.65 32.79 6.68
C TRP A 20 10.02 32.40 5.25
N GLN A 21 9.12 32.58 4.27
CA GLN A 21 9.44 32.32 2.86
C GLN A 21 10.49 33.28 2.31
N LEU A 22 10.36 34.57 2.64
CA LEU A 22 11.33 35.59 2.25
C LEU A 22 12.67 35.36 2.96
N ALA A 23 12.64 34.89 4.21
CA ALA A 23 13.86 34.52 4.94
C ALA A 23 14.66 33.43 4.22
N VAL A 24 14.00 32.48 3.54
CA VAL A 24 14.69 31.44 2.74
C VAL A 24 15.53 32.07 1.63
N ASP A 25 15.00 33.08 0.92
CA ASP A 25 15.74 33.75 -0.16
C ASP A 25 16.97 34.50 0.37
N TYR A 26 16.89 35.05 1.59
CA TYR A 26 18.04 35.65 2.26
C TYR A 26 19.09 34.61 2.67
N PHE A 27 18.66 33.42 3.11
CA PHE A 27 19.59 32.32 3.41
C PHE A 27 20.30 31.81 2.16
N ASP A 28 19.62 31.73 1.01
CA ASP A 28 20.24 31.32 -0.26
C ASP A 28 21.30 32.30 -0.75
N TYR A 29 21.14 33.59 -0.44
CA TYR A 29 22.13 34.61 -0.78
C TYR A 29 23.43 34.48 0.04
N CYS A 30 23.42 33.70 1.13
CA CYS A 30 24.56 33.48 2.01
C CYS A 30 25.33 32.20 1.62
N PRO A 31 26.57 32.30 1.09
CA PRO A 31 27.26 31.17 0.49
C PRO A 31 27.89 30.17 1.49
N GLU A 32 28.29 30.60 2.69
CA GLU A 32 29.02 29.72 3.60
C GLU A 32 28.11 29.02 4.62
N TYR A 33 27.26 29.80 5.31
CA TYR A 33 26.44 29.27 6.41
C TYR A 33 24.95 29.22 6.11
N GLY A 34 24.50 29.81 4.99
CA GLY A 34 23.08 29.95 4.65
C GLY A 34 22.33 28.62 4.66
N LYS A 35 22.91 27.59 4.03
CA LYS A 35 22.31 26.24 3.98
C LYS A 35 22.17 25.61 5.36
N ALA A 36 23.23 25.62 6.18
CA ALA A 36 23.20 25.02 7.51
C ALA A 36 22.21 25.72 8.45
N TYR A 37 22.11 27.05 8.36
CA TYR A 37 21.08 27.80 9.10
C TYR A 37 19.68 27.45 8.62
N LEU A 38 19.47 27.41 7.29
CA LEU A 38 18.18 27.04 6.72
C LEU A 38 17.73 25.64 7.16
N GLU A 39 18.64 24.66 7.16
CA GLU A 39 18.41 23.30 7.66
C GLU A 39 17.91 23.30 9.11
N HIS A 40 18.61 24.00 10.00
CA HIS A 40 18.26 24.11 11.42
C HIS A 40 16.94 24.84 11.66
N HIS A 41 16.66 25.88 10.88
CA HIS A 41 15.44 26.67 11.01
C HIS A 41 14.21 25.94 10.45
N ILE A 42 14.34 25.20 9.35
CA ILE A 42 13.24 24.44 8.74
C ILE A 42 12.66 23.39 9.68
N GLU A 43 13.49 22.70 10.46
CA GLU A 43 13.02 21.70 11.43
C GLU A 43 12.15 22.29 12.55
N ARG A 44 12.29 23.60 12.80
CA ARG A 44 11.51 24.31 13.84
C ARG A 44 10.18 24.85 13.32
N ILE A 45 9.91 24.78 12.01
CA ILE A 45 8.62 25.24 11.47
C ILE A 45 7.50 24.34 11.99
N SER A 46 6.48 24.95 12.60
CA SER A 46 5.24 24.22 12.94
C SER A 46 4.53 23.75 11.67
N LEU A 47 4.41 22.43 11.49
CA LEU A 47 3.72 21.80 10.35
C LEU A 47 2.22 21.61 10.66
N ASP A 48 1.51 22.72 10.84
CA ASP A 48 0.13 22.70 11.31
C ASP A 48 -0.84 22.19 10.25
N THR A 49 -0.63 22.60 9.00
CA THR A 49 -1.48 22.26 7.85
C THR A 49 -0.70 21.55 6.75
N GLU A 50 -1.39 20.70 6.01
CA GLU A 50 -0.82 19.99 4.85
C GLU A 50 -0.31 20.96 3.77
N ARG A 51 -1.04 22.07 3.56
CA ARG A 51 -0.61 23.13 2.63
C ARG A 51 0.72 23.76 3.03
N LYS A 52 0.92 24.02 4.33
CA LYS A 52 2.19 24.56 4.84
C LYS A 52 3.31 23.54 4.68
N ALA A 53 3.06 22.27 4.99
CA ALA A 53 4.03 21.19 4.80
C ALA A 53 4.46 21.02 3.34
N LEU A 54 3.53 21.07 2.38
CA LEU A 54 3.84 21.01 0.95
C LEU A 54 4.70 22.19 0.48
N LYS A 55 4.47 23.39 1.02
CA LYS A 55 5.29 24.57 0.70
C LYS A 55 6.72 24.42 1.22
N VAL A 56 6.88 23.99 2.48
CA VAL A 56 8.22 23.74 3.07
C VAL A 56 8.93 22.62 2.31
N LEU A 57 8.22 21.53 1.99
CA LEU A 57 8.78 20.42 1.24
C LEU A 57 9.28 20.85 -0.15
N ARG A 58 8.50 21.66 -0.89
CA ARG A 58 8.93 22.19 -2.19
C ARG A 58 10.21 23.03 -2.09
N ILE A 59 10.34 23.81 -1.03
CA ILE A 59 11.54 24.61 -0.75
C ILE A 59 12.76 23.71 -0.51
N CYS A 60 12.59 22.65 0.29
CA CYS A 60 13.64 21.67 0.56
C CYS A 60 14.05 20.87 -0.70
N GLU A 61 13.09 20.46 -1.52
CA GLU A 61 13.34 19.72 -2.77
C GLU A 61 14.13 20.56 -3.78
N GLN A 62 13.77 21.84 -3.96
CA GLN A 62 14.49 22.77 -4.84
C GLN A 62 15.97 22.93 -4.44
N ARG A 63 16.28 22.74 -3.15
CA ARG A 63 17.63 22.91 -2.57
C ARG A 63 18.33 21.58 -2.28
N SER A 64 17.76 20.46 -2.73
CA SER A 64 18.29 19.10 -2.52
C SER A 64 18.58 18.77 -1.05
N MET A 65 17.72 19.27 -0.14
CA MET A 65 17.78 19.05 1.31
C MET A 65 17.10 17.73 1.68
N THR A 66 17.73 16.60 1.34
CA THR A 66 17.10 15.28 1.37
C THR A 66 16.71 14.81 2.78
N GLU A 67 17.53 15.12 3.79
CA GLU A 67 17.25 14.71 5.18
C GLU A 67 16.03 15.45 5.74
N GLN A 68 15.91 16.75 5.44
CA GLN A 68 14.79 17.57 5.85
C GLN A 68 13.50 17.13 5.15
N VAL A 69 13.56 16.80 3.86
CA VAL A 69 12.41 16.21 3.13
C VAL A 69 11.94 14.92 3.81
N ARG A 70 12.85 13.99 4.13
CA ARG A 70 12.50 12.75 4.84
C ARG A 70 11.89 13.04 6.21
N SER A 71 12.49 13.93 6.99
CA SER A 71 12.00 14.32 8.31
C SER A 71 10.58 14.89 8.26
N ILE A 72 10.33 15.86 7.36
CA ILE A 72 9.02 16.48 7.15
C ILE A 72 7.99 15.43 6.74
N CYS A 73 8.31 14.59 5.76
CA CYS A 73 7.41 13.53 5.31
C CYS A 73 7.09 12.53 6.43
N LYS A 74 8.07 12.15 7.26
CA LYS A 74 7.87 11.26 8.41
C LYS A 74 6.93 11.87 9.44
N ILE A 75 7.14 13.14 9.81
CA ILE A 75 6.27 13.86 10.76
C ILE A 75 4.83 13.94 10.23
N MET A 76 4.67 14.31 8.95
CA MET A 76 3.36 14.42 8.31
C MET A 76 2.66 13.08 8.17
N SER A 77 3.41 12.03 7.83
CA SER A 77 2.88 10.68 7.73
C SER A 77 2.39 10.18 9.11
N MET A 78 3.17 10.36 10.18
CA MET A 78 2.73 10.04 11.54
C MET A 78 1.48 10.84 11.97
N LYS A 79 1.41 12.13 11.62
CA LYS A 79 0.24 12.98 11.90
C LYS A 79 -1.00 12.48 11.15
N ALA A 80 -0.85 12.06 9.89
CA ALA A 80 -1.93 11.49 9.09
C ALA A 80 -2.42 10.15 9.66
N VAL A 81 -1.52 9.28 10.11
CA VAL A 81 -1.86 8.02 10.79
C VAL A 81 -2.69 8.26 12.06
N ARG A 82 -2.30 9.25 12.88
CA ARG A 82 -3.06 9.64 14.09
C ARG A 82 -4.45 10.17 13.79
N ASN A 83 -4.61 10.87 12.66
CA ASN A 83 -5.90 11.39 12.20
C ASN A 83 -6.73 10.36 11.42
N ASN A 84 -6.32 9.09 11.41
CA ASN A 84 -6.95 8.00 10.69
C ASN A 84 -7.09 8.21 9.17
N ARG A 85 -6.18 9.01 8.57
CA ARG A 85 -6.13 9.25 7.12
C ARG A 85 -5.03 8.40 6.51
N LEU A 86 -5.35 7.15 6.18
CA LEU A 86 -4.39 6.18 5.68
C LEU A 86 -3.86 6.56 4.30
N GLY A 87 -4.71 7.08 3.40
CA GLY A 87 -4.27 7.54 2.09
C GLY A 87 -3.24 8.67 2.19
N SER A 88 -3.52 9.71 2.97
CA SER A 88 -2.55 10.79 3.20
C SER A 88 -1.25 10.24 3.79
N ALA A 89 -1.33 9.36 4.80
CA ALA A 89 -0.14 8.77 5.40
C ALA A 89 0.73 8.02 4.37
N LEU A 90 0.11 7.24 3.49
CA LEU A 90 0.79 6.49 2.43
C LEU A 90 1.43 7.41 1.38
N SER A 91 0.74 8.48 0.98
CA SER A 91 1.30 9.49 0.07
C SER A 91 2.57 10.14 0.65
N TRP A 92 2.55 10.49 1.94
CA TRP A 92 3.71 11.04 2.64
C TRP A 92 4.85 10.01 2.80
N SER A 93 4.56 8.73 3.02
CA SER A 93 5.59 7.69 3.15
C SER A 93 6.26 7.35 1.82
N ILE A 94 5.49 7.30 0.73
CA ILE A 94 6.01 7.12 -0.62
C ILE A 94 6.98 8.24 -0.98
N ARG A 95 6.62 9.49 -0.69
CA ARG A 95 7.49 10.66 -0.90
C ARG A 95 8.76 10.60 -0.04
N ALA A 96 8.67 10.11 1.20
CA ALA A 96 9.83 9.89 2.07
C ALA A 96 10.76 8.77 1.57
N LYS A 97 10.29 7.94 0.63
CA LYS A 97 10.92 6.65 0.25
C LYS A 97 11.15 5.74 1.46
N ASP A 98 10.25 5.79 2.44
CA ASP A 98 10.30 4.94 3.63
C ASP A 98 9.55 3.63 3.38
N ALA A 99 10.29 2.61 2.94
CA ALA A 99 9.74 1.30 2.62
C ALA A 99 9.14 0.60 3.84
N ALA A 100 9.75 0.74 5.03
CA ALA A 100 9.26 0.11 6.25
C ALA A 100 7.91 0.72 6.67
N PHE A 101 7.79 2.04 6.60
CA PHE A 101 6.53 2.71 6.92
C PHE A 101 5.45 2.46 5.87
N ALA A 102 5.81 2.39 4.58
CA ALA A 102 4.89 1.99 3.52
C ALA A 102 4.32 0.58 3.75
N THR A 103 5.15 -0.37 4.19
CA THR A 103 4.70 -1.72 4.58
C THR A 103 3.72 -1.68 5.75
N LEU A 104 4.03 -0.92 6.81
CA LEU A 104 3.13 -0.78 7.97
C LEU A 104 1.75 -0.22 7.59
N ILE A 105 1.72 0.80 6.74
CA ILE A 105 0.45 1.38 6.28
C ILE A 105 -0.29 0.40 5.36
N SER A 106 0.42 -0.29 4.49
CA SER A 106 -0.17 -1.29 3.58
C SER A 106 -0.80 -2.44 4.37
N ASP A 107 -0.16 -2.90 5.44
CA ASP A 107 -0.73 -3.91 6.36
C ASP A 107 -2.01 -3.43 7.02
N ARG A 108 -2.08 -2.14 7.35
CA ARG A 108 -3.28 -1.54 7.93
C ARG A 108 -4.43 -1.49 6.93
N PHE A 109 -4.16 -1.18 5.65
CA PHE A 109 -5.16 -1.26 4.58
C PHE A 109 -5.68 -2.69 4.38
N LEU A 110 -4.79 -3.69 4.38
CA LEU A 110 -5.19 -5.09 4.21
C LEU A 110 -6.03 -5.59 5.39
N ARG A 111 -5.68 -5.19 6.62
CA ARG A 111 -6.47 -5.53 7.81
C ARG A 111 -7.86 -4.89 7.75
N GLU A 112 -7.95 -3.62 7.37
CA GLU A 112 -9.24 -2.94 7.20
C GLU A 112 -10.10 -3.62 6.14
N TYR A 113 -9.48 -4.10 5.05
CA TYR A 113 -10.18 -4.91 4.04
C TYR A 113 -10.69 -6.24 4.61
N CYS A 114 -9.90 -6.97 5.40
CA CYS A 114 -10.36 -8.21 6.05
C CYS A 114 -11.55 -7.97 6.99
N GLU A 115 -11.59 -6.83 7.68
CA GLU A 115 -12.65 -6.50 8.65
C GLU A 115 -13.93 -5.96 7.97
N ARG A 116 -13.79 -5.13 6.93
CA ARG A 116 -14.90 -4.39 6.30
C ARG A 116 -15.31 -4.92 4.92
N GLY A 117 -14.46 -5.70 4.26
CA GLY A 117 -14.62 -6.15 2.87
C GLY A 117 -14.45 -5.06 1.81
N THR A 118 -13.98 -3.86 2.18
CA THR A 118 -13.79 -2.73 1.25
C THR A 118 -12.53 -1.94 1.59
N PHE A 119 -11.92 -1.32 0.58
CA PHE A 119 -10.76 -0.45 0.76
C PHE A 119 -11.15 1.00 1.00
N SER A 120 -10.49 1.63 1.96
CA SER A 120 -10.46 3.08 2.14
C SER A 120 -9.61 3.75 1.06
N ASP A 121 -9.94 4.99 0.67
CA ASP A 121 -9.11 5.84 -0.22
C ASP A 121 -8.68 5.17 -1.55
N LEU A 122 -9.63 4.60 -2.29
CA LEU A 122 -9.43 3.88 -3.57
C LEU A 122 -8.58 4.68 -4.58
N ASP A 123 -8.87 5.97 -4.72
CA ASP A 123 -8.21 6.84 -5.69
C ASP A 123 -6.69 6.88 -5.52
N LEU A 124 -6.18 6.78 -4.29
CA LEU A 124 -4.73 6.80 -4.07
C LEU A 124 -4.10 5.48 -4.49
N ILE A 125 -4.72 4.35 -4.13
CA ILE A 125 -4.21 3.02 -4.43
C ILE A 125 -4.20 2.80 -5.95
N ASP A 126 -5.23 3.28 -6.64
CA ASP A 126 -5.36 3.21 -8.10
C ASP A 126 -4.28 4.03 -8.82
N ASN A 127 -3.75 5.09 -8.18
CA ASN A 127 -2.75 6.00 -8.74
C ASN A 127 -1.32 5.81 -8.19
N LEU A 128 -0.99 4.65 -7.62
CA LEU A 128 0.36 4.38 -7.09
C LEU A 128 1.45 4.36 -8.19
N GLY A 129 1.10 3.87 -9.38
CA GLY A 129 2.03 3.74 -10.50
C GLY A 129 3.33 2.99 -10.11
N PRO A 130 4.52 3.46 -10.56
CA PRO A 130 5.80 2.84 -10.20
C PRO A 130 6.12 2.86 -8.70
N SER A 131 5.45 3.72 -7.93
CA SER A 131 5.69 3.86 -6.49
C SER A 131 5.32 2.60 -5.70
N MET A 132 4.50 1.71 -6.28
CA MET A 132 4.14 0.46 -5.65
C MET A 132 5.35 -0.42 -5.34
N LEU A 133 6.41 -0.31 -6.15
CA LEU A 133 7.66 -1.06 -6.02
C LEU A 133 8.53 -0.63 -4.83
N LEU A 134 8.08 0.35 -4.05
CA LEU A 134 8.78 0.78 -2.84
C LEU A 134 8.84 -0.32 -1.78
N SER A 135 7.81 -1.17 -1.70
CA SER A 135 7.85 -2.36 -0.85
C SER A 135 7.00 -3.49 -1.42
N ASP A 136 7.35 -4.72 -1.06
CA ASP A 136 6.62 -5.93 -1.48
C ASP A 136 5.15 -5.88 -1.05
N ARG A 137 4.90 -5.41 0.18
CA ARG A 137 3.54 -5.30 0.72
C ARG A 137 2.70 -4.24 0.01
N LEU A 138 3.31 -3.12 -0.37
CA LEU A 138 2.65 -2.08 -1.16
C LEU A 138 2.41 -2.55 -2.60
N THR A 139 3.35 -3.31 -3.16
CA THR A 139 3.20 -3.97 -4.47
C THR A 139 2.00 -4.90 -4.44
N PHE A 140 1.90 -5.76 -3.42
CA PHE A 140 0.75 -6.64 -3.22
C PHE A 140 -0.55 -5.84 -3.12
N LEU A 141 -0.61 -4.79 -2.30
CA LEU A 141 -1.81 -3.95 -2.16
C LEU A 141 -2.26 -3.36 -3.51
N GLY A 142 -1.33 -2.79 -4.27
CA GLY A 142 -1.63 -2.21 -5.59
C GLY A 142 -2.10 -3.26 -6.60
N LYS A 143 -1.44 -4.42 -6.66
CA LYS A 143 -1.83 -5.53 -7.56
C LYS A 143 -3.15 -6.17 -7.18
N TYR A 144 -3.42 -6.30 -5.89
CA TYR A 144 -4.68 -6.84 -5.40
C TYR A 144 -5.85 -5.86 -5.67
N ARG A 145 -5.59 -4.55 -5.64
CA ARG A 145 -6.56 -3.56 -6.11
C ARG A 145 -6.79 -3.63 -7.62
N GLU A 146 -5.73 -3.80 -8.41
CA GLU A 146 -5.82 -4.02 -9.86
C GLU A 146 -6.69 -5.24 -10.20
N PHE A 147 -6.60 -6.32 -9.42
CA PHE A 147 -7.49 -7.48 -9.52
C PHE A 147 -8.97 -7.10 -9.38
N HIS A 148 -9.34 -6.33 -8.35
CA HIS A 148 -10.72 -5.87 -8.14
C HIS A 148 -11.22 -4.96 -9.27
N CYS A 149 -10.36 -4.11 -9.82
CA CYS A 149 -10.68 -3.29 -10.99
C CYS A 149 -10.96 -4.18 -12.22
N MET A 150 -10.10 -5.17 -12.52
CA MET A 150 -10.32 -6.12 -13.61
C MET A 150 -11.59 -6.95 -13.42
N TYR A 151 -11.89 -7.34 -12.19
CA TYR A 151 -13.12 -8.06 -11.85
C TYR A 151 -14.36 -7.19 -12.12
N GLY A 152 -14.35 -5.91 -11.73
CA GLY A 152 -15.42 -4.95 -12.02
C GLY A 152 -15.61 -4.67 -13.52
N GLU A 153 -14.51 -4.70 -14.29
CA GLU A 153 -14.53 -4.60 -15.76
C GLU A 153 -14.95 -5.90 -16.47
N LYS A 154 -15.29 -6.96 -15.72
CA LYS A 154 -15.64 -8.31 -16.24
C LYS A 154 -14.50 -9.01 -17.00
N LYS A 155 -13.24 -8.60 -16.77
CA LYS A 155 -12.05 -9.24 -17.33
C LYS A 155 -11.63 -10.44 -16.47
N PHE A 156 -12.50 -11.44 -16.38
CA PHE A 156 -12.38 -12.52 -15.40
C PHE A 156 -11.11 -13.38 -15.56
N PHE A 157 -10.73 -13.74 -16.79
CA PHE A 157 -9.50 -14.51 -17.04
C PHE A 157 -8.23 -13.75 -16.61
N ALA A 158 -8.16 -12.45 -16.89
CA ALA A 158 -7.03 -11.62 -16.50
C ALA A 158 -6.98 -11.46 -14.96
N ALA A 159 -8.13 -11.24 -14.34
CA ALA A 159 -8.27 -11.15 -12.89
C ALA A 159 -7.84 -12.47 -12.21
N ALA A 160 -8.32 -13.62 -12.68
CA ALA A 160 -7.96 -14.93 -12.16
C ALA A 160 -6.46 -15.21 -12.24
N LYS A 161 -5.84 -14.90 -13.39
CA LYS A 161 -4.38 -15.03 -13.57
C LYS A 161 -3.60 -14.14 -12.61
N LEU A 162 -4.04 -12.89 -12.41
CA LEU A 162 -3.41 -11.95 -11.49
C LEU A 162 -3.55 -12.42 -10.03
N LEU A 163 -4.74 -12.90 -9.65
CA LEU A 163 -5.00 -13.43 -8.31
C LEU A 163 -4.12 -14.64 -8.00
N LEU A 164 -4.03 -15.60 -8.94
CA LEU A 164 -3.18 -16.77 -8.81
C LEU A 164 -1.70 -16.37 -8.66
N MET A 165 -1.23 -15.44 -9.48
CA MET A 165 0.14 -14.92 -9.38
C MET A 165 0.41 -14.28 -8.02
N LEU A 166 -0.55 -13.56 -7.44
CA LEU A 166 -0.40 -12.95 -6.11
C LEU A 166 -0.27 -13.99 -4.99
N MET A 167 -0.96 -15.13 -5.12
CA MET A 167 -0.86 -16.24 -4.16
C MET A 167 0.45 -17.02 -4.33
N THR A 168 0.82 -17.39 -5.56
CA THR A 168 2.01 -18.21 -5.82
C THR A 168 3.32 -17.45 -5.63
N ALA A 169 3.34 -16.13 -5.88
CA ALA A 169 4.52 -15.29 -5.68
C ALA A 169 4.90 -15.09 -4.20
N ARG A 170 4.09 -15.55 -3.23
CA ARG A 170 4.33 -15.43 -1.78
C ARG A 170 4.58 -14.00 -1.26
N ILE A 171 4.14 -13.00 -2.01
CA ILE A 171 4.19 -11.57 -1.60
C ILE A 171 3.07 -11.26 -0.60
N ALA A 172 1.96 -12.02 -0.68
CA ALA A 172 0.83 -11.88 0.21
C ALA A 172 1.16 -12.34 1.65
N PRO A 173 0.77 -11.57 2.68
CA PRO A 173 0.83 -12.05 4.06
C PRO A 173 0.02 -13.32 4.27
N CYS A 174 0.53 -14.30 5.01
CA CYS A 174 -0.17 -15.55 5.31
C CYS A 174 -1.58 -15.31 5.90
N SER A 175 -1.73 -14.29 6.76
CA SER A 175 -3.02 -13.92 7.37
C SER A 175 -4.08 -13.44 6.35
N PHE A 176 -3.69 -13.13 5.12
CA PHE A 176 -4.58 -12.64 4.06
C PHE A 176 -4.87 -13.71 3.00
N TRP A 177 -4.21 -14.87 3.06
CA TRP A 177 -4.40 -15.94 2.07
C TRP A 177 -5.82 -16.48 2.09
N MET A 178 -6.42 -16.63 3.27
CA MET A 178 -7.81 -17.05 3.38
C MET A 178 -8.76 -16.05 2.70
N THR A 179 -8.50 -14.74 2.85
CA THR A 179 -9.26 -13.69 2.17
C THR A 179 -9.10 -13.78 0.64
N LEU A 180 -7.87 -13.92 0.13
CA LEU A 180 -7.60 -14.13 -1.30
C LEU A 180 -8.35 -15.33 -1.88
N LEU A 181 -8.32 -16.46 -1.16
CA LEU A 181 -9.02 -17.68 -1.56
C LEU A 181 -10.53 -17.45 -1.58
N THR A 182 -11.08 -16.76 -0.58
CA THR A 182 -12.51 -16.41 -0.58
C THR A 182 -12.89 -15.47 -1.72
N ASP A 183 -12.03 -14.52 -2.10
CA ASP A 183 -12.27 -13.65 -3.26
C ASP A 183 -12.14 -14.39 -4.61
N ALA A 184 -11.49 -15.57 -4.62
CA ALA A 184 -11.47 -16.45 -5.78
C ALA A 184 -12.78 -17.24 -5.96
N LEU A 185 -13.61 -17.38 -4.91
CA LEU A 185 -14.86 -18.18 -4.95
C LEU A 185 -15.79 -17.79 -6.11
N PRO A 186 -16.09 -16.50 -6.36
CA PRO A 186 -16.97 -16.12 -7.47
C PRO A 186 -16.42 -16.50 -8.84
N LEU A 187 -15.08 -16.51 -8.99
CA LEU A 187 -14.41 -16.91 -10.22
C LEU A 187 -14.37 -18.43 -10.38
N LEU A 188 -14.26 -19.18 -9.27
CA LEU A 188 -14.33 -20.64 -9.26
C LEU A 188 -15.74 -21.15 -9.57
N GLU A 189 -16.79 -20.51 -9.04
CA GLU A 189 -18.19 -20.91 -9.26
C GLU A 189 -18.82 -20.25 -10.50
N HIS A 190 -18.05 -19.51 -11.29
CA HIS A 190 -18.52 -18.90 -12.53
C HIS A 190 -19.01 -19.97 -13.54
N GLN A 191 -19.97 -19.61 -14.40
CA GLN A 191 -20.55 -20.56 -15.38
C GLN A 191 -19.50 -21.10 -16.35
N GLU A 192 -18.65 -20.21 -16.85
CA GLU A 192 -17.49 -20.59 -17.65
C GLU A 192 -16.33 -21.01 -16.75
N VAL A 193 -15.58 -22.02 -17.18
CA VAL A 193 -14.31 -22.41 -16.56
C VAL A 193 -13.29 -21.29 -16.77
N ILE A 194 -13.05 -20.51 -15.72
CA ILE A 194 -12.05 -19.43 -15.70
C ILE A 194 -10.68 -19.95 -15.30
N PHE A 195 -10.63 -20.81 -14.27
CA PHE A 195 -9.40 -21.48 -13.83
C PHE A 195 -9.27 -22.85 -14.50
N SER A 196 -8.13 -23.11 -15.14
CA SER A 196 -7.79 -24.43 -15.69
C SER A 196 -7.59 -25.49 -14.59
N ALA A 197 -7.46 -26.76 -14.96
CA ALA A 197 -7.18 -27.83 -14.00
C ALA A 197 -5.89 -27.56 -13.21
N ASP A 198 -4.79 -27.21 -13.89
CA ASP A 198 -3.50 -26.89 -13.27
C ASP A 198 -3.58 -25.73 -12.27
N GLN A 199 -4.18 -24.62 -12.68
CA GLN A 199 -4.43 -23.47 -11.81
C GLN A 199 -5.28 -23.83 -10.59
N THR A 200 -6.27 -24.72 -10.76
CA THR A 200 -7.11 -25.18 -9.65
C THR A 200 -6.30 -26.03 -8.66
N TYR A 201 -5.39 -26.88 -9.15
CA TYR A 201 -4.47 -27.63 -8.29
C TYR A 201 -3.54 -26.70 -7.49
N GLU A 202 -3.03 -25.62 -8.10
CA GLU A 202 -2.25 -24.62 -7.38
C GLU A 202 -3.06 -23.97 -6.26
N LEU A 203 -4.32 -23.61 -6.51
CA LEU A 203 -5.21 -23.06 -5.48
C LEU A 203 -5.50 -24.07 -4.36
N MET A 204 -5.71 -25.35 -4.69
CA MET A 204 -5.87 -26.41 -3.69
C MET A 204 -4.63 -26.54 -2.81
N LYS A 205 -3.44 -26.48 -3.42
CA LYS A 205 -2.17 -26.49 -2.67
C LYS A 205 -2.05 -25.28 -1.75
N CYS A 206 -2.40 -24.09 -2.23
CA CYS A 206 -2.42 -22.88 -1.39
C CYS A 206 -3.37 -23.03 -0.20
N LEU A 207 -4.57 -23.60 -0.40
CA LEU A 207 -5.51 -23.85 0.70
C LEU A 207 -4.92 -24.80 1.75
N GLU A 208 -4.31 -25.90 1.34
CA GLU A 208 -3.69 -26.85 2.27
C GLU A 208 -2.48 -26.23 3.00
N ASP A 209 -1.68 -25.39 2.33
CA ASP A 209 -0.59 -24.63 2.96
C ASP A 209 -1.12 -23.68 4.06
N VAL A 210 -2.26 -23.00 3.84
CA VAL A 210 -2.91 -22.15 4.88
C VAL A 210 -3.35 -22.99 6.07
N MET A 211 -4.06 -24.09 5.79
CA MET A 211 -4.58 -24.99 6.83
C MET A 211 -3.47 -25.62 7.68
N ALA A 212 -2.30 -25.89 7.07
CA ALA A 212 -1.15 -26.43 7.78
C ALA A 212 -0.38 -25.37 8.59
N ALA A 213 -0.40 -24.10 8.15
CA ALA A 213 0.32 -23.01 8.79
C ALA A 213 -0.41 -22.43 10.01
N GLU A 214 -1.73 -22.58 10.09
CA GLU A 214 -2.50 -22.13 11.25
C GLU A 214 -2.30 -23.09 12.44
N PRO A 215 -1.68 -22.63 13.56
CA PRO A 215 -1.66 -23.43 14.76
C PRO A 215 -3.11 -23.60 15.22
N LYS A 216 -3.54 -24.84 15.47
CA LYS A 216 -4.83 -25.18 16.10
C LYS A 216 -5.00 -24.34 17.36
N LYS A 217 -5.58 -23.15 17.24
CA LYS A 217 -5.87 -22.27 18.36
C LYS A 217 -7.22 -22.73 18.88
N GLU A 218 -7.24 -23.18 20.13
CA GLU A 218 -8.45 -23.47 20.89
C GLU A 218 -9.29 -22.17 21.00
N LYS A 219 -10.15 -21.89 20.01
CA LYS A 219 -11.13 -20.81 20.02
C LYS A 219 -12.47 -21.32 19.50
N LEU A 220 -13.19 -21.98 20.40
CA LEU A 220 -14.46 -22.70 20.25
C LEU A 220 -15.67 -21.92 19.66
N GLN A 221 -15.52 -20.69 19.14
CA GLN A 221 -16.63 -19.92 18.56
C GLN A 221 -16.35 -19.31 17.17
N ASP A 222 -15.08 -19.12 16.79
CA ASP A 222 -14.70 -18.65 15.43
C ASP A 222 -14.52 -19.84 14.46
N ASP A 223 -14.33 -21.05 15.01
CA ASP A 223 -14.12 -22.28 14.25
C ASP A 223 -15.26 -22.57 13.28
N ASP A 224 -16.53 -22.41 13.66
CA ASP A 224 -17.66 -22.80 12.79
C ASP A 224 -17.70 -21.99 11.48
N ALA A 225 -17.42 -20.67 11.55
CA ALA A 225 -17.42 -19.80 10.37
C ALA A 225 -16.18 -20.02 9.49
N GLU A 226 -15.01 -20.25 10.09
CA GLU A 226 -13.79 -20.58 9.36
C GLU A 226 -13.87 -21.95 8.71
N ILE A 227 -14.38 -22.96 9.42
CA ILE A 227 -14.66 -24.31 8.89
C ILE A 227 -15.62 -24.20 7.71
N MET A 228 -16.72 -23.46 7.84
CA MET A 228 -17.68 -23.26 6.74
C MET A 228 -17.02 -22.62 5.51
N LYS A 229 -16.12 -21.63 5.69
CA LYS A 229 -15.36 -21.04 4.58
C LYS A 229 -14.46 -22.07 3.90
N VAL A 230 -13.76 -22.90 4.67
CA VAL A 230 -12.88 -23.95 4.14
C VAL A 230 -13.70 -24.99 3.35
N GLU A 231 -14.85 -25.42 3.87
CA GLU A 231 -15.74 -26.35 3.19
C GLU A 231 -16.28 -25.78 1.87
N MET A 232 -16.70 -24.51 1.87
CA MET A 232 -17.13 -23.81 0.65
C MET A 232 -16.00 -23.74 -0.39
N LEU A 233 -14.77 -23.44 0.04
CA LEU A 233 -13.60 -23.41 -0.84
C LEU A 233 -13.30 -24.78 -1.43
N ARG A 234 -13.29 -25.84 -0.61
CA ARG A 234 -13.07 -27.21 -1.08
C ARG A 234 -14.12 -27.64 -2.10
N LEU A 235 -15.39 -27.31 -1.85
CA LEU A 235 -16.48 -27.61 -2.77
C LEU A 235 -16.34 -26.87 -4.10
N ALA A 236 -16.07 -25.57 -4.06
CA ALA A 236 -15.89 -24.74 -5.27
C ALA A 236 -14.68 -25.20 -6.09
N LEU A 237 -13.57 -25.51 -5.44
CA LEU A 237 -12.36 -26.04 -6.09
C LEU A 237 -12.63 -27.40 -6.75
N ALA A 238 -13.31 -28.32 -6.07
CA ALA A 238 -13.65 -29.63 -6.63
C ALA A 238 -14.59 -29.51 -7.85
N ARG A 239 -15.60 -28.63 -7.78
CA ARG A 239 -16.52 -28.35 -8.89
C ARG A 239 -15.84 -27.69 -10.07
N ASN A 240 -14.95 -26.73 -9.83
CA ASN A 240 -14.19 -26.12 -10.91
C ASN A 240 -13.25 -27.14 -11.56
N LEU A 241 -12.53 -27.95 -10.77
CA LEU A 241 -11.65 -28.98 -11.30
C LEU A 241 -12.40 -29.98 -12.18
N ALA A 242 -13.55 -30.47 -11.73
CA ALA A 242 -14.37 -31.40 -12.52
C ALA A 242 -14.79 -30.79 -13.86
N ARG A 243 -15.22 -29.52 -13.87
CA ARG A 243 -15.60 -28.81 -15.10
C ARG A 243 -14.40 -28.52 -16.00
N ALA A 244 -13.25 -28.17 -15.42
CA ALA A 244 -12.03 -27.87 -16.15
C ALA A 244 -11.49 -29.11 -16.87
N ILE A 245 -11.41 -30.26 -16.18
CA ILE A 245 -10.96 -31.53 -16.76
C ILE A 245 -11.86 -31.95 -17.93
N ILE A 246 -13.18 -31.84 -17.78
CA ILE A 246 -14.11 -32.17 -18.87
C ILE A 246 -13.88 -31.26 -20.08
N LYS A 247 -13.78 -29.94 -19.84
CA LYS A 247 -13.60 -28.96 -20.92
C LYS A 247 -12.26 -29.11 -21.64
N GLU A 248 -11.17 -29.30 -20.89
CA GLU A 248 -9.83 -29.50 -21.44
C GLU A 248 -9.74 -30.82 -22.20
N GLY A 249 -10.28 -31.91 -21.63
CA GLY A 249 -10.33 -33.21 -22.30
C GLY A 249 -11.14 -33.20 -23.60
N THR A 250 -12.23 -32.43 -23.67
CA THR A 250 -13.00 -32.29 -24.92
C THR A 250 -12.29 -31.48 -26.01
N LEU A 251 -11.33 -30.61 -25.64
CA LEU A 251 -10.57 -29.80 -26.59
C LEU A 251 -9.37 -30.57 -27.18
N GLU A 252 -8.82 -31.55 -26.46
CA GLU A 252 -7.72 -32.38 -26.97
C GLU A 252 -8.17 -33.42 -28.03
N GLU A 253 -9.47 -33.73 -28.09
CA GLU A 253 -10.05 -34.69 -29.04
C GLU A 253 -10.60 -34.05 -30.34
N SER A 254 -10.50 -32.71 -30.51
CA SER A 254 -10.99 -31.97 -31.69
C SER A 254 -9.90 -31.28 -32.49
#